data_AF-A0A4U6W2N2-F1
#
_entry.id   AF-A0A4U6W2N2-F1
#
_cell.length_a   1.000
_cell.length_b   1.000
_cell.length_c   1.000
_cell.angle_alpha   90.00
_cell.angle_beta   90.00
_cell.angle_gamma   90.00
#
_symmetry.space_group_name_H-M   'P 1'
#
loop_
_entity.id
_entity.type
_entity.pdbx_description
1 polymer ?
#
loop_
_entity_poly.entity_id
_entity_poly.type
_entity_poly.pdbx_seq_one_letter_code
_entity_poly.pdbx_strand_id
1 'polypeptide(L)'
;MAFPFLPFSSPSRPLPLLCAALLSPHQTTSSRCRRRWQGVPAAAAMFSWILRGCRDECSASDQLKQARDVFVAKEAVLQKKISQEMERAKEFTKSGNKQAAMQCLKRKKYYESQMSQVGSVQLRINTKEKMIADHMGNK
;
A
#
# COMPACT_ATOMS: atom_id res chain seq x y z
N MET A 1 5.72 -10.12 -55.17
CA MET A 1 6.50 -11.30 -54.71
C MET A 1 7.95 -10.89 -54.54
N ALA A 2 8.60 -11.42 -53.50
CA ALA A 2 10.04 -11.46 -53.23
C ALA A 2 10.79 -10.13 -53.01
N PHE A 3 10.86 -9.70 -51.74
CA PHE A 3 12.03 -8.99 -51.21
C PHE A 3 13.02 -10.04 -50.67
N PRO A 4 14.32 -9.95 -50.99
CA PRO A 4 15.32 -10.91 -50.52
C PRO A 4 15.69 -10.64 -49.05
N PHE A 5 15.53 -11.71 -48.28
CA PHE A 5 16.08 -11.95 -46.95
C PHE A 5 17.58 -11.61 -46.91
N LEU A 6 18.00 -10.79 -45.94
CA LEU A 6 19.37 -10.79 -45.43
C LEU A 6 19.37 -11.14 -43.94
N PRO A 7 20.17 -12.13 -43.50
CA PRO A 7 20.17 -12.62 -42.13
C PRO A 7 21.05 -11.74 -41.23
N PHE A 8 20.46 -11.19 -40.18
CA PHE A 8 21.21 -10.51 -39.13
C PHE A 8 21.93 -11.56 -38.27
N SER A 9 23.26 -11.59 -38.43
CA SER A 9 24.16 -12.50 -37.74
C SER A 9 24.15 -12.30 -36.23
N SER A 10 23.90 -13.38 -35.51
CA SER A 10 24.20 -13.52 -34.08
C SER A 10 25.70 -13.80 -33.90
N PRO A 11 26.33 -13.27 -32.84
CA PRO A 11 27.46 -13.95 -32.23
C PRO A 11 27.08 -14.50 -30.85
N SER A 12 27.33 -15.79 -30.70
CA SER A 12 27.17 -16.56 -29.49
C SER A 12 28.57 -16.94 -28.95
N ARG A 13 28.69 -16.97 -27.61
CA ARG A 13 29.69 -17.69 -26.77
C ARG A 13 31.07 -17.02 -26.55
N PRO A 14 31.88 -17.48 -25.56
CA PRO A 14 31.58 -17.83 -24.16
C PRO A 14 32.62 -17.26 -23.15
N LEU A 15 32.41 -17.56 -21.87
CA LEU A 15 33.19 -17.26 -20.64
C LEU A 15 34.68 -17.65 -20.66
N PRO A 16 35.47 -17.15 -19.69
CA PRO A 16 35.93 -18.02 -18.58
C PRO A 16 35.66 -17.35 -17.21
N LEU A 17 35.02 -18.02 -16.24
CA LEU A 17 35.59 -19.06 -15.37
C LEU A 17 36.96 -18.68 -14.79
N LEU A 18 36.94 -18.02 -13.63
CA LEU A 18 37.91 -18.31 -12.58
C LEU A 18 37.16 -18.43 -11.25
N CYS A 19 36.96 -19.69 -10.88
CA CYS A 19 36.72 -20.18 -9.54
C CYS A 19 37.98 -20.01 -8.68
N ALA A 20 37.83 -19.46 -7.47
CA ALA A 20 38.54 -19.79 -6.22
C ALA A 20 38.04 -18.75 -5.20
N ALA A 21 37.61 -19.06 -3.98
CA ALA A 21 37.80 -20.22 -3.14
C ALA A 21 36.59 -20.26 -2.16
N LEU A 22 35.99 -21.44 -1.98
CA LEU A 22 36.03 -22.17 -0.71
C LEU A 22 35.77 -21.30 0.54
N LEU A 23 34.54 -21.31 1.04
CA LEU A 23 34.21 -22.05 2.27
C LEU A 23 32.70 -21.98 2.51
N SER A 24 32.02 -23.12 2.34
CA SER A 24 30.83 -23.39 3.17
C SER A 24 31.33 -23.74 4.57
N PRO A 25 30.66 -23.26 5.61
CA PRO A 25 30.06 -24.23 6.51
C PRO A 25 28.56 -23.99 6.69
N HIS A 26 27.84 -25.08 6.47
CA HIS A 26 26.52 -25.40 6.98
C HIS A 26 26.38 -25.04 8.47
N GLN A 27 25.48 -24.10 8.79
CA GLN A 27 24.85 -23.99 10.11
C GLN A 27 23.36 -23.73 9.90
N THR A 28 22.60 -24.81 10.00
CA THR A 28 21.15 -24.79 10.12
C THR A 28 20.80 -24.32 11.53
N THR A 29 19.65 -23.65 11.61
CA THR A 29 18.86 -23.33 12.81
C THR A 29 19.20 -22.04 13.55
N SER A 30 18.11 -21.32 13.84
CA SER A 30 17.98 -20.35 14.91
C SER A 30 18.75 -19.02 14.81
N SER A 31 18.26 -18.10 13.99
CA SER A 31 18.25 -16.66 14.30
C SER A 31 17.53 -15.84 13.22
N ARG A 32 16.36 -16.29 12.75
CA ARG A 32 15.54 -15.51 11.81
C ARG A 32 14.59 -14.57 12.55
N CYS A 33 15.10 -13.86 13.56
CA CYS A 33 14.35 -12.88 14.34
C CYS A 33 15.33 -11.88 14.94
N ARG A 34 15.55 -10.72 14.29
CA ARG A 34 16.04 -9.44 14.86
C ARG A 34 16.80 -8.51 13.90
N ARG A 35 16.72 -8.67 12.58
CA ARG A 35 17.34 -7.68 11.66
C ARG A 35 16.42 -7.24 10.52
N ARG A 36 15.26 -6.66 10.84
CA ARG A 36 14.42 -5.96 9.84
C ARG A 36 13.95 -4.56 10.24
N TRP A 37 14.27 -4.08 11.45
CA TRP A 37 13.74 -2.80 11.92
C TRP A 37 14.79 -2.01 12.70
N GLN A 38 15.73 -1.42 11.97
CA GLN A 38 16.44 -0.22 12.43
C GLN A 38 16.47 0.73 11.24
N GLY A 39 15.64 1.76 11.26
CA GLY A 39 15.60 2.79 10.21
C GLY A 39 14.22 3.22 9.73
N VAL A 40 13.13 2.63 10.23
CA VAL A 40 11.78 3.14 9.89
C VAL A 40 11.45 4.30 10.83
N PRO A 41 11.16 5.52 10.33
CA PRO A 41 10.77 6.64 11.19
C PRO A 41 9.57 6.22 12.04
N ALA A 42 9.54 6.62 13.31
CA ALA A 42 8.51 6.19 14.28
C ALA A 42 7.07 6.34 13.74
N ALA A 43 6.83 7.36 12.90
CA ALA A 43 5.58 7.56 12.18
C ALA A 43 5.22 6.41 11.22
N ALA A 44 6.17 5.88 10.44
CA ALA A 44 5.93 4.78 9.51
C ALA A 44 5.76 3.42 10.23
N ALA A 45 6.38 3.23 11.40
CA ALA A 45 6.11 2.09 12.27
C ALA A 45 4.69 2.15 12.87
N MET A 46 4.24 3.35 13.29
CA MET A 46 2.88 3.58 13.78
C MET A 46 1.81 3.36 12.69
N PHE A 47 2.06 3.83 11.47
CA PHE A 47 1.19 3.58 10.31
C PHE A 47 1.11 2.10 9.94
N SER A 48 2.22 1.35 10.07
CA SER A 48 2.22 -0.10 9.85
C SER A 48 1.48 -0.86 10.95
N TRP A 49 1.44 -0.35 12.19
CA TRP A 49 0.68 -0.95 13.29
C TRP A 49 -0.83 -0.71 13.14
N ILE A 50 -1.23 0.50 12.74
CA ILE A 50 -2.63 0.84 12.42
C ILE A 50 -3.17 -0.01 11.25
N LEU A 51 -2.32 -0.35 10.27
CA LEU A 51 -2.72 -1.15 9.09
C LEU A 51 -2.63 -2.68 9.30
N ARG A 52 -2.00 -3.17 10.36
CA ARG A 52 -1.68 -4.61 10.55
C ARG A 52 -2.45 -5.23 11.73
N GLY A 53 -3.75 -4.93 11.79
CA GLY A 53 -4.69 -5.26 12.87
C GLY A 53 -4.41 -6.53 13.69
N CYS A 54 -4.66 -6.43 15.00
CA CYS A 54 -4.58 -7.56 15.92
C CYS A 54 -5.44 -8.72 15.41
N ARG A 55 -4.83 -9.90 15.39
CA ARG A 55 -5.36 -11.13 14.83
C ARG A 55 -5.91 -11.96 15.98
N ASP A 56 -7.03 -11.52 16.54
CA ASP A 56 -7.80 -12.29 17.52
C ASP A 56 -9.12 -12.72 16.89
N GLU A 57 -9.56 -13.94 17.22
CA GLU A 57 -10.81 -14.54 16.78
C GLU A 57 -11.99 -13.71 17.31
N CYS A 58 -12.45 -12.76 16.50
CA CYS A 58 -13.52 -11.82 16.84
C CYS A 58 -14.89 -12.34 16.39
N SER A 59 -15.90 -12.16 17.24
CA SER A 59 -17.31 -12.38 16.91
C SER A 59 -17.72 -11.52 15.70
N ALA A 60 -18.75 -11.92 14.94
CA ALA A 60 -19.16 -11.20 13.72
C ALA A 60 -19.42 -9.68 13.95
N SER A 61 -19.90 -9.29 15.14
CA SER A 61 -20.04 -7.88 15.54
C SER A 61 -18.68 -7.18 15.69
N ASP A 62 -17.70 -7.84 16.31
CA ASP A 62 -16.37 -7.28 16.55
C ASP A 62 -15.58 -7.14 15.24
N GLN A 63 -15.80 -8.06 14.28
CA GLN A 63 -15.24 -7.94 12.93
C GLN A 63 -15.77 -6.70 12.19
N LEU A 64 -17.07 -6.37 12.35
CA LEU A 64 -17.65 -5.15 11.77
C LEU A 64 -17.09 -3.89 12.43
N LYS A 65 -16.93 -3.90 13.76
CA LYS A 65 -16.31 -2.78 14.50
C LYS A 65 -14.86 -2.57 14.10
N GLN A 66 -14.06 -3.64 14.04
CA GLN A 66 -12.66 -3.56 13.59
C GLN A 66 -12.57 -3.06 12.14
N ALA A 67 -13.44 -3.53 11.25
CA ALA A 67 -13.50 -3.02 9.88
C ALA A 67 -13.81 -1.52 9.86
N ARG A 68 -14.81 -1.08 10.63
CA ARG A 68 -15.16 0.34 10.78
C ARG A 68 -13.97 1.17 11.24
N ASP A 69 -13.27 0.75 12.28
CA ASP A 69 -12.12 1.48 12.84
C ASP A 69 -11.00 1.64 11.81
N VAL A 70 -10.72 0.59 11.03
CA VAL A 70 -9.74 0.65 9.93
C VAL A 70 -10.19 1.63 8.83
N PHE A 71 -11.48 1.69 8.51
CA PHE A 71 -11.99 2.65 7.53
C PHE A 71 -11.98 4.09 8.06
N VAL A 72 -12.33 4.33 9.33
CA VAL A 72 -12.24 5.65 9.98
C VAL A 72 -10.79 6.14 10.02
N ALA A 73 -9.84 5.27 10.37
CA ALA A 73 -8.42 5.60 10.32
C ALA A 73 -7.97 5.94 8.90
N LYS A 74 -8.45 5.23 7.88
CA LYS A 74 -8.17 5.53 6.46
C LYS A 74 -8.72 6.89 6.03
N GLU A 75 -9.94 7.25 6.42
CA GLU A 75 -10.53 8.56 6.11
C GLU A 75 -9.71 9.70 6.68
N ALA A 76 -9.33 9.62 7.95
CA ALA A 76 -8.51 10.64 8.61
C ALA A 76 -7.14 10.80 7.92
N VAL A 77 -6.54 9.70 7.46
CA VAL A 77 -5.26 9.72 6.72
C VAL A 77 -5.44 10.33 5.33
N LEU A 78 -6.49 9.96 4.60
CA LEU A 78 -6.75 10.49 3.26
C LEU A 78 -7.04 11.99 3.32
N GLN A 79 -7.81 12.45 4.30
CA GLN A 79 -8.08 13.87 4.51
C GLN A 79 -6.79 14.67 4.78
N LYS A 80 -5.90 14.15 5.66
CA LYS A 80 -4.58 14.76 5.92
C LYS A 80 -3.72 14.83 4.64
N LYS A 81 -3.72 13.78 3.83
CA LYS A 81 -2.98 13.74 2.55
C LYS A 81 -3.51 14.76 1.55
N ILE A 82 -4.83 14.92 1.45
CA ILE A 82 -5.45 15.92 0.57
C ILE A 82 -5.03 17.34 0.96
N SER A 83 -5.06 17.67 2.25
CA SER A 83 -4.60 18.98 2.74
C SER A 83 -3.12 19.23 2.41
N GLN A 84 -2.26 18.21 2.59
CA GLN A 84 -0.84 18.31 2.24
C GLN A 84 -0.59 18.51 0.74
N GLU A 85 -1.28 17.75 -0.13
CA GLU A 85 -1.13 17.92 -1.58
C GLU A 85 -1.66 19.28 -2.05
N MET A 86 -2.68 19.83 -1.37
CA MET A 86 -3.18 21.18 -1.63
C MET A 86 -2.17 22.28 -1.25
N GLU A 87 -1.48 22.15 -0.13
CA GLU A 87 -0.41 23.09 0.27
C GLU A 87 0.77 23.02 -0.69
N ARG A 88 1.24 21.81 -1.03
CA ARG A 88 2.31 21.62 -2.02
C ARG A 88 1.94 22.18 -3.39
N ALA A 89 0.69 22.00 -3.84
CA ALA A 89 0.22 22.59 -5.09
C ALA A 89 0.35 24.13 -5.07
N LYS A 90 -0.01 24.78 -3.95
CA LYS A 90 0.13 26.24 -3.80
C LYS A 90 1.60 26.67 -3.86
N GLU A 91 2.51 25.92 -3.24
CA GLU A 91 3.95 26.18 -3.31
C GLU A 91 4.49 26.07 -4.73
N PHE A 92 4.12 25.02 -5.48
CA PHE A 92 4.53 24.86 -6.88
C PHE A 92 3.95 25.91 -7.82
N THR A 93 2.75 26.43 -7.53
CA THR A 93 2.21 27.57 -8.28
C THR A 93 2.99 28.85 -8.03
N LYS A 94 3.46 29.09 -6.80
CA LYS A 94 4.29 30.25 -6.45
C LYS A 94 5.69 30.15 -7.06
N SER A 95 6.27 28.95 -7.09
CA SER A 95 7.58 28.70 -7.68
C SER A 95 7.56 28.59 -9.22
N GLY A 96 6.40 28.79 -9.86
CA GLY A 96 6.26 28.76 -11.32
C GLY A 96 6.33 27.37 -11.96
N ASN A 97 6.36 26.28 -11.19
CA ASN A 97 6.46 24.92 -11.71
C ASN A 97 5.07 24.33 -12.01
N LYS A 98 4.56 24.63 -13.21
CA LYS A 98 3.22 24.22 -13.67
C LYS A 98 3.04 22.69 -13.75
N GLN A 99 4.09 21.95 -14.07
CA GLN A 99 4.03 20.47 -14.18
C GLN A 99 3.87 19.82 -12.81
N ALA A 100 4.67 20.26 -11.83
CA ALA A 100 4.57 19.77 -10.45
C ALA A 100 3.22 20.14 -9.81
N ALA A 101 2.73 21.36 -10.04
CA ALA A 101 1.40 21.79 -9.58
C ALA A 101 0.28 20.92 -10.17
N MET A 102 0.30 20.67 -11.48
CA MET A 102 -0.67 19.79 -12.14
C MET A 102 -0.62 18.36 -11.59
N GLN A 103 0.56 17.84 -11.28
CA GLN A 103 0.69 16.51 -10.70
C GLN A 103 0.12 16.42 -9.28
N CYS A 104 0.30 17.46 -8.45
CA CYS A 104 -0.33 17.55 -7.13
C CYS A 104 -1.87 17.57 -7.24
N LEU A 105 -2.41 18.29 -8.23
CA LEU A 105 -3.86 18.31 -8.49
C LEU A 105 -4.40 16.94 -8.94
N LYS A 106 -3.64 16.18 -9.74
CA LYS A 106 -4.00 14.80 -10.11
C LYS A 106 -4.01 13.87 -8.89
N ARG A 107 -3.02 13.98 -8.00
CA ARG A 107 -2.97 13.21 -6.74
C ARG A 107 -4.14 13.53 -5.83
N LYS A 108 -4.51 14.81 -5.73
CA LYS A 108 -5.70 15.24 -4.98
C LYS A 108 -6.98 14.54 -5.46
N LYS A 109 -7.25 14.58 -6.77
CA LYS A 109 -8.44 13.92 -7.36
C LYS A 109 -8.46 12.41 -7.11
N TYR A 110 -7.29 11.77 -7.15
CA TYR A 110 -7.16 10.35 -6.83
C TYR A 110 -7.56 10.05 -5.38
N TYR A 111 -7.11 10.87 -4.41
CA TYR A 111 -7.49 10.70 -3.01
C TYR A 111 -8.97 11.01 -2.76
N GLU A 112 -9.57 11.99 -3.46
CA GLU A 112 -11.01 12.24 -3.43
C GLU A 112 -11.82 11.03 -3.92
N SER A 113 -11.37 10.38 -5.01
CA SER A 113 -11.98 9.15 -5.49
C SER A 113 -11.86 8.00 -4.48
N GLN A 114 -10.71 7.86 -3.82
CA GLN A 114 -10.56 6.88 -2.74
C GLN A 114 -11.49 7.17 -1.56
N MET A 115 -11.67 8.44 -1.16
CA MET A 115 -12.61 8.80 -0.09
C MET A 115 -14.05 8.41 -0.45
N SER A 116 -14.47 8.61 -1.70
CA SER A 116 -15.78 8.16 -2.18
C SER A 116 -15.96 6.64 -2.08
N GLN A 117 -14.92 5.86 -2.39
CA GLN A 117 -14.95 4.41 -2.21
C GLN A 117 -15.02 4.01 -0.74
N VAL A 118 -14.30 4.70 0.15
CA VAL A 118 -14.37 4.43 1.59
C VAL A 118 -15.79 4.68 2.13
N GLY A 119 -16.44 5.79 1.74
CA GLY A 119 -17.84 6.05 2.10
C GLY A 119 -18.79 4.95 1.60
N SER A 120 -18.57 4.46 0.38
CA SER A 120 -19.36 3.33 -0.16
C SER A 120 -19.20 2.05 0.66
N VAL A 121 -17.99 1.78 1.19
CA VAL A 121 -17.75 0.62 2.05
C VAL A 121 -18.37 0.79 3.43
N GLN A 122 -18.34 1.99 4.01
CA GLN A 122 -19.02 2.29 5.27
C GLN A 122 -20.53 2.00 5.20
N LEU A 123 -21.20 2.38 4.10
CA LEU A 123 -22.61 2.06 3.89
C LEU A 123 -22.87 0.55 3.93
N ARG A 124 -22.00 -0.25 3.31
CA ARG A 124 -22.11 -1.72 3.30
C ARG A 124 -21.93 -2.32 4.70
N ILE A 125 -21.03 -1.76 5.50
CA ILE A 125 -20.82 -2.19 6.90
C ILE A 125 -22.07 -1.87 7.73
N ASN A 126 -22.59 -0.63 7.62
CA ASN A 126 -23.79 -0.20 8.34
C ASN A 126 -25.02 -1.06 7.98
N THR A 127 -25.18 -1.44 6.72
CA THR A 127 -26.27 -2.33 6.30
C THR A 127 -26.15 -3.71 6.97
N LYS A 128 -24.95 -4.29 7.01
CA LYS A 128 -24.73 -5.59 7.68
C LYS A 128 -24.97 -5.52 9.18
N GLU A 129 -24.57 -4.43 9.82
CA GLU A 129 -24.80 -4.20 11.24
C GLU A 129 -26.30 -4.19 11.57
N LYS A 130 -27.10 -3.47 10.78
CA LYS A 130 -28.57 -3.47 10.93
C LYS A 130 -29.17 -4.86 10.77
N MET A 131 -28.77 -5.60 9.74
CA MET A 131 -29.26 -6.98 9.53
C MET A 131 -28.98 -7.91 10.72
N ILE A 132 -27.79 -7.80 11.31
CA ILE A 132 -27.44 -8.60 12.50
C ILE A 132 -28.26 -8.14 13.72
N ALA A 133 -28.41 -6.82 13.92
CA ALA A 133 -29.19 -6.27 15.02
C ALA A 133 -30.66 -6.70 14.95
N ASP A 134 -31.28 -6.64 13.77
CA ASP A 134 -32.68 -7.00 13.54
C ASP A 134 -32.93 -8.50 13.80
N HIS A 135 -31.96 -9.36 13.45
CA HIS A 135 -32.04 -10.80 13.73
C HIS A 135 -31.87 -11.13 15.23
N MET A 136 -31.10 -10.34 15.97
CA MET A 136 -30.93 -10.52 17.42
C MET A 136 -32.08 -9.92 18.26
N GLY A 137 -32.83 -8.97 17.72
CA GLY A 137 -33.96 -8.30 18.40
C GLY A 137 -35.31 -9.01 18.32
N ASN A 138 -35.41 -10.15 17.61
CA ASN A 138 -36.67 -10.88 17.40
C ASN A 138 -36.78 -12.15 18.27
N LYS A 139 -36.30 -12.08 19.52
CA LYS A 139 -36.46 -13.13 20.55
C LYS A 139 -37.38 -12.66 21.67
#